data_AF-A0A7S4B9Q7-F1
#
_entry.id   AF-A0A7S4B9Q7-F1
#
_cell.length_a   1.000
_cell.length_b   1.000
_cell.length_c   1.000
_cell.angle_alpha   90.00
_cell.angle_beta   90.00
_cell.angle_gamma   90.00
#
_symmetry.space_group_name_H-M   'P 1'
#
loop_
_entity.id
_entity.type
_entity.pdbx_description
1 polymer ?
#
loop_
_entity_poly.entity_id
_entity_poly.type
_entity_poly.pdbx_seq_one_letter_code
_entity_poly.pdbx_strand_id
1 'polypeptide(L)'
;MTSDDIDEELRSSQTRRLILAYHGTHEANVESICRDGLDKHRRGTANGQAFGPGEYVSPSLGKALSYSRGGMKVLVFAVLADYITEPGTHIIVVSDSKYTLPVGVITFSSLS
;
A
#
# COMPACT_ATOMS: atom_id res chain seq x y z
N MET A 1 -35.72 -13.62 -3.97
CA MET A 1 -34.44 -13.54 -3.24
C MET A 1 -34.62 -12.56 -2.12
N THR A 2 -34.37 -13.03 -0.91
CA THR A 2 -34.62 -12.32 0.35
C THR A 2 -33.30 -11.85 0.95
N SER A 3 -33.35 -10.99 1.97
CA SER A 3 -32.17 -10.58 2.76
C SER A 3 -31.34 -11.77 3.25
N ASP A 4 -31.99 -12.91 3.47
CA ASP A 4 -31.37 -14.11 4.02
C ASP A 4 -30.48 -14.84 2.99
N ASP A 5 -30.74 -14.65 1.68
CA ASP A 5 -29.88 -15.15 0.58
C ASP A 5 -28.59 -14.31 0.42
N ILE A 6 -28.66 -13.01 0.76
CA ILE A 6 -27.50 -12.08 0.73
C ILE A 6 -26.55 -12.38 1.90
N ASP A 7 -27.09 -12.74 3.06
CA ASP A 7 -26.32 -12.99 4.28
C ASP A 7 -25.62 -14.38 4.32
N GLU A 8 -26.11 -15.39 3.61
CA GLU A 8 -25.46 -16.71 3.48
C GLU A 8 -24.33 -16.71 2.42
N GLU A 9 -24.48 -15.90 1.36
CA GLU A 9 -23.45 -15.60 0.36
C GLU A 9 -22.31 -14.75 0.96
N LEU A 10 -22.65 -13.79 1.82
CA LEU A 10 -21.68 -13.08 2.65
C LEU A 10 -20.96 -14.05 3.60
N ARG A 11 -21.62 -15.09 4.16
CA ARG A 11 -21.15 -16.07 5.18
C ARG A 11 -20.40 -17.32 4.70
N SER A 12 -20.19 -17.54 3.40
CA SER A 12 -18.92 -18.12 2.96
C SER A 12 -17.70 -17.26 3.41
N SER A 13 -17.99 -16.05 3.93
CA SER A 13 -17.26 -15.12 4.80
C SER A 13 -15.93 -15.62 5.35
N GLN A 14 -14.89 -15.50 4.53
CA GLN A 14 -13.60 -15.16 5.08
C GLN A 14 -13.62 -13.69 5.48
N THR A 15 -13.68 -13.41 6.78
CA THR A 15 -13.33 -12.08 7.28
C THR A 15 -11.90 -11.80 6.87
N ARG A 16 -11.73 -10.97 5.83
CA ARG A 16 -10.40 -10.57 5.37
C ARG A 16 -9.90 -9.42 6.23
N ARG A 17 -8.66 -9.54 6.70
CA ARG A 17 -8.03 -8.47 7.47
C ARG A 17 -7.46 -7.43 6.51
N LEU A 18 -7.80 -6.18 6.76
CA LEU A 18 -7.13 -5.03 6.14
C LEU A 18 -6.09 -4.48 7.11
N ILE A 19 -4.92 -4.17 6.57
CA ILE A 19 -3.89 -3.42 7.28
C ILE A 19 -3.73 -2.05 6.64
N LEU A 20 -3.45 -1.04 7.46
CA LEU A 20 -2.99 0.25 6.96
C LEU A 20 -1.48 0.23 6.85
N ALA A 21 -0.98 0.65 5.70
CA ALA A 21 0.44 0.76 5.43
C ALA A 21 0.75 2.03 4.64
N TYR A 22 2.02 2.38 4.61
CA TYR A 22 2.53 3.64 4.09
C TYR A 22 3.43 3.39 2.88
N HIS A 23 3.33 4.24 1.86
CA HIS A 23 4.20 4.22 0.69
C HIS A 23 4.85 5.59 0.50
N GLY A 24 6.16 5.64 0.68
CA GLY A 24 6.97 6.80 0.34
C GLY A 24 7.39 6.78 -1.12
N THR A 25 7.27 7.92 -1.78
CA THR A 25 7.62 8.08 -3.18
C THR A 25 7.96 9.54 -3.46
N HIS A 26 8.55 9.82 -4.62
CA HIS A 26 8.73 11.20 -5.07
C HIS A 26 7.37 11.90 -5.22
N GLU A 27 7.23 13.15 -4.74
CA GLU A 27 5.94 13.85 -4.70
C GLU A 27 5.22 13.91 -6.05
N ALA A 28 5.96 14.04 -7.15
CA ALA A 28 5.42 14.04 -8.50
C ALA A 28 4.63 12.77 -8.87
N ASN A 29 4.82 11.66 -8.15
CA ASN A 29 4.07 10.42 -8.36
C ASN A 29 2.78 10.33 -7.54
N VAL A 30 2.61 11.16 -6.49
CA VAL A 30 1.53 11.01 -5.50
C VAL A 30 0.16 11.07 -6.16
N GLU A 31 -0.07 12.06 -7.03
CA GLU A 31 -1.36 12.24 -7.70
C GLU A 31 -1.68 11.07 -8.63
N SER A 32 -0.72 10.64 -9.46
CA SER A 32 -0.91 9.45 -10.31
C SER A 32 -1.20 8.20 -9.50
N ILE A 33 -0.55 8.02 -8.35
CA ILE A 33 -0.77 6.83 -7.52
C ILE A 33 -2.13 6.87 -6.83
N CYS A 34 -2.62 8.04 -6.42
CA CYS A 34 -3.97 8.17 -5.88
C CYS A 34 -5.04 7.79 -6.91
N ARG A 35 -4.83 8.14 -8.18
CA ARG A 35 -5.78 7.89 -9.27
C ARG A 35 -5.70 6.47 -9.81
N ASP A 36 -4.48 5.98 -10.03
CA ASP A 36 -4.23 4.79 -10.84
C ASP A 36 -3.70 3.61 -10.00
N GLY A 37 -3.40 3.83 -8.72
CA GLY A 37 -2.69 2.87 -7.87
C GLY A 37 -1.18 2.80 -8.18
N LEU A 38 -0.52 1.79 -7.64
CA LEU A 38 0.91 1.58 -7.90
C LEU A 38 1.16 0.91 -9.25
N ASP A 39 2.13 1.44 -9.99
CA ASP A 39 2.46 1.00 -11.34
C ASP A 39 3.33 -0.27 -11.33
N LYS A 40 2.73 -1.39 -11.76
CA LYS A 40 3.40 -2.69 -11.89
C LYS A 40 4.63 -2.68 -12.81
N HIS A 41 4.71 -1.75 -13.77
CA HIS A 41 5.84 -1.63 -14.68
C HIS A 41 7.07 -1.01 -14.02
N ARG A 42 6.91 -0.42 -12.84
CA ARG A 42 8.00 0.13 -12.00
C ARG A 42 8.51 -0.88 -10.96
N ARG A 43 8.09 -2.15 -11.03
CA ARG A 43 8.61 -3.22 -10.16
C ARG A 43 10.03 -3.64 -10.57
N GLY A 44 10.72 -4.33 -9.67
CA GLY A 44 12.02 -4.97 -9.93
C GLY A 44 13.23 -4.21 -9.40
N THR A 45 14.38 -4.90 -9.43
CA THR A 45 15.65 -4.45 -8.84
C THR A 45 16.18 -3.15 -9.47
N ALA A 46 15.88 -2.91 -10.75
CA ALA A 46 16.20 -1.65 -11.43
C ALA A 46 15.59 -0.41 -10.74
N ASN A 47 14.51 -0.60 -9.97
CA ASN A 47 13.82 0.44 -9.23
C ASN A 47 14.09 0.36 -7.71
N GLY A 48 15.12 -0.38 -7.29
CA GLY A 48 15.54 -0.50 -5.89
C GLY A 48 14.76 -1.52 -5.06
N GLN A 49 13.97 -2.39 -5.70
CA GLN A 49 13.22 -3.46 -5.02
C GLN A 49 14.12 -4.66 -4.71
N ALA A 50 14.58 -4.77 -3.45
CA ALA A 50 15.54 -5.79 -3.02
C ALA A 50 14.91 -7.16 -2.71
N PHE A 51 13.61 -7.23 -2.48
CA PHE A 51 12.90 -8.43 -2.01
C PHE A 51 12.01 -9.06 -3.09
N GLY A 52 12.31 -8.80 -4.36
CA GLY A 52 11.55 -9.30 -5.49
C GLY A 52 10.45 -8.34 -5.96
N PRO A 53 9.77 -8.70 -7.07
CA PRO A 53 8.77 -7.85 -7.71
C PRO A 53 7.46 -7.81 -6.89
N GLY A 54 6.97 -6.61 -6.59
CA GLY A 54 5.69 -6.41 -5.90
C GLY A 54 5.50 -4.96 -5.49
N GLU A 55 4.43 -4.69 -4.75
CA GLU A 55 4.16 -3.37 -4.19
C GLU A 55 4.76 -3.23 -2.79
N TYR A 56 5.63 -2.23 -2.62
CA TYR A 56 6.38 -2.03 -1.39
C TYR A 56 5.66 -1.01 -0.54
N VAL A 57 5.14 -1.45 0.59
CA VAL A 57 4.54 -0.58 1.61
C VAL A 57 5.22 -0.85 2.95
N SER A 58 4.99 0.01 3.93
CA SER A 58 5.60 -0.07 5.25
C SER A 58 4.57 0.14 6.35
N PRO A 59 4.59 -0.64 7.45
CA PRO A 59 3.80 -0.31 8.63
C PRO A 59 4.38 0.91 9.39
N SER A 60 5.60 1.34 9.07
CA SER A 60 6.28 2.47 9.71
C SER A 60 6.23 3.71 8.82
N LEU A 61 5.58 4.76 9.32
CA LEU A 61 5.50 6.05 8.65
C LEU A 61 6.89 6.66 8.44
N GLY A 62 7.78 6.55 9.43
CA GLY A 62 9.17 7.05 9.32
C GLY A 62 9.99 6.31 8.27
N LYS A 63 9.81 4.98 8.17
CA LYS A 63 10.45 4.18 7.12
C LYS A 63 9.93 4.58 5.74
N ALA A 64 8.61 4.72 5.57
CA ALA A 64 8.04 5.21 4.32
C ALA A 64 8.54 6.62 3.98
N LEU A 65 8.59 7.55 4.95
CA LEU A 65 9.07 8.90 4.72
C LEU A 65 10.50 8.93 4.15
N SER A 66 11.39 8.01 4.58
CA SER A 66 12.75 7.90 4.03
C SER A 66 12.79 7.58 2.52
N TYR A 67 11.74 7.00 1.96
CA TYR A 67 11.58 6.75 0.52
C TYR A 67 10.93 7.90 -0.24
N SER A 68 10.53 8.97 0.44
CA SER A 68 9.89 10.15 -0.18
C SER A 68 10.89 11.07 -0.88
N ARG A 69 12.19 10.74 -0.85
CA ARG A 69 13.29 11.46 -1.54
C ARG A 69 13.32 12.97 -1.24
N GLY A 70 13.10 13.34 0.02
CA GLY A 70 13.02 14.74 0.47
C GLY A 70 11.64 15.38 0.34
N GLY A 71 10.65 14.66 -0.21
CA GLY A 71 9.25 15.06 -0.21
C GLY A 71 8.60 14.97 1.16
N MET A 72 7.52 15.73 1.34
CA MET A 72 6.75 15.86 2.59
C MET A 72 5.40 15.16 2.50
N LYS A 73 5.26 14.20 1.57
CA LYS A 73 4.02 13.44 1.36
C LYS A 73 4.28 11.95 1.44
N VAL A 74 3.39 11.25 2.14
CA VAL A 74 3.38 9.79 2.21
C VAL A 74 1.97 9.30 1.90
N LEU A 75 1.87 8.34 0.98
CA LEU A 75 0.59 7.71 0.65
C LEU A 75 0.21 6.69 1.73
N VAL A 76 -1.08 6.62 2.05
CA VAL A 76 -1.66 5.59 2.93
C VAL A 76 -2.44 4.61 2.08
N PHE A 77 -2.21 3.32 2.31
CA PHE A 77 -2.87 2.22 1.64
C PHE A 77 -3.62 1.35 2.65
N ALA A 78 -4.83 0.93 2.29
CA ALA A 78 -5.43 -0.28 2.84
C ALA A 78 -4.93 -1.48 2.04
N VAL A 79 -4.50 -2.53 2.73
CA VAL A 79 -3.91 -3.74 2.11
C VAL A 79 -4.57 -4.99 2.66
N LEU A 80 -4.91 -5.93 1.78
CA LEU A 80 -5.42 -7.24 2.18
C LEU A 80 -4.28 -8.10 2.74
N ALA A 81 -4.36 -8.42 4.04
CA ALA A 81 -3.30 -9.07 4.80
C ALA A 81 -2.93 -10.47 4.28
N ASP A 82 -3.85 -11.16 3.62
CA ASP A 82 -3.64 -12.52 3.13
C ASP A 82 -2.65 -12.59 1.95
N TYR A 83 -2.30 -11.45 1.36
CA TYR A 83 -1.49 -11.36 0.12
C TYR A 83 -0.17 -10.63 0.30
N ILE A 84 0.32 -10.57 1.53
CA ILE A 84 1.55 -9.85 1.89
C ILE A 84 2.69 -10.81 2.23
N THR A 85 3.91 -10.30 2.10
CA THR A 85 5.12 -10.89 2.68
C THR A 85 5.88 -9.82 3.45
N GLU A 86 6.59 -10.20 4.51
CA GLU A 86 7.36 -9.29 5.37
C GLU A 86 8.86 -9.64 5.33
N PRO A 87 9.55 -9.37 4.20
CA PRO A 87 10.91 -9.87 3.97
C PRO A 87 11.99 -9.10 4.74
N GLY A 88 11.64 -8.06 5.50
CA GLY A 88 12.59 -7.26 6.26
C GLY A 88 11.93 -6.32 7.26
N THR A 89 12.74 -5.63 8.05
CA THR A 89 12.27 -4.73 9.10
C THR A 89 11.46 -3.57 8.50
N HIS A 90 10.16 -3.55 8.82
CA HIS A 90 9.19 -2.55 8.35
C HIS A 90 9.00 -2.49 6.83
N ILE A 91 9.16 -3.60 6.11
CA ILE A 91 8.84 -3.67 4.68
C ILE A 91 7.83 -4.78 4.46
N ILE A 92 6.74 -4.42 3.79
CA ILE A 92 5.69 -5.32 3.35
C ILE A 92 5.72 -5.31 1.83
N VAL A 93 5.79 -6.49 1.22
CA VAL A 93 5.66 -6.65 -0.23
C VAL A 93 4.34 -7.32 -0.54
N VAL A 94 3.50 -6.62 -1.29
CA VAL A 94 2.20 -7.12 -1.77
C VAL A 94 2.38 -7.65 -3.20
N SER A 95 1.93 -8.88 -3.42
CA SER A 95 2.16 -9.59 -4.70
C SER A 95 1.50 -8.93 -5.92
N ASP A 96 0.36 -8.27 -5.71
CA ASP A 96 -0.48 -7.70 -6.77
C ASP A 96 -1.10 -6.38 -6.29
N SER A 97 -1.14 -5.37 -7.17
CA SER A 97 -1.67 -4.03 -6.87
C SER A 97 -3.16 -4.09 -6.55
N LYS A 98 -3.90 -5.09 -7.06
CA LYS A 98 -5.35 -5.26 -6.76
C LYS A 98 -5.64 -5.54 -5.28
N TYR A 99 -4.63 -5.93 -4.51
CA TYR A 99 -4.75 -6.15 -3.05
C TYR A 99 -4.39 -4.91 -2.24
N THR A 100 -4.18 -3.78 -2.90
CA THR A 100 -3.88 -2.48 -2.31
C THR A 100 -4.91 -1.46 -2.77
N LEU A 101 -5.31 -0.57 -1.87
CA LEU A 101 -6.19 0.55 -2.17
C LEU A 101 -5.58 1.82 -1.58
N PRO A 102 -5.21 2.83 -2.39
CA PRO A 102 -4.87 4.15 -1.86
C PRO A 102 -6.08 4.72 -1.11
N VAL A 103 -5.89 5.12 0.15
CA VAL A 103 -6.98 5.69 0.98
C VAL A 103 -6.75 7.15 1.35
N GLY A 104 -5.53 7.67 1.15
CA GLY A 104 -5.24 9.07 1.40
C GLY A 104 -3.75 9.41 1.35
N VAL A 105 -3.44 10.65 1.65
CA VAL A 105 -2.08 11.20 1.69
C VAL A 105 -1.88 11.94 3.01
N ILE A 106 -0.79 11.60 3.72
CA ILE A 106 -0.31 12.37 4.87
C ILE A 106 0.65 13.42 4.32
N THR A 107 0.37 14.69 4.61
CA THR A 107 1.26 15.81 4.27
C THR A 107 1.88 16.35 5.56
N PHE A 108 3.21 16.42 5.59
CA PHE A 108 3.97 16.99 6.69
C PHE A 108 4.26 18.46 6.40
N SER A 109 4.28 19.26 7.46
CA SER A 109 4.80 20.63 7.44
C SER A 109 6.00 20.72 8.37
N SER A 110 7.05 21.43 7.95
CA SER A 110 8.04 21.88 8.93
C SER A 110 7.38 22.90 9.84
N LEU A 111 7.51 22.74 11.16
CA LEU A 111 7.24 23.82 12.08
C LEU A 111 8.37 24.85 11.88
N SER A 112 8.01 26.00 11.29
CA SER A 112 8.87 27.17 11.18
C SER A 112 8.95 27.91 12.51
#